data_AF-A0A399QXQ1-F1
#
_entry.id   AF-A0A399QXQ1-F1
#
_cell.length_a   1.000
_cell.length_b   1.000
_cell.length_c   1.000
_cell.angle_alpha   90.00
_cell.angle_beta   90.00
_cell.angle_gamma   90.00
#
_symmetry.space_group_name_H-M   'P 1'
#
loop_
_entity.id
_entity.type
_entity.pdbx_description
1 polymer ?
#
loop_
_entity_poly.entity_id
_entity_poly.type
_entity_poly.pdbx_seq_one_letter_code
_entity_poly.pdbx_strand_id
1 'polypeptide(L)' 'MPAYIAARISIADRNAYAEYEAGFMEIFTAHGGKLLSVDEAPTVLEGEWTCTRTILAEFPDKEAALSWYNSEA' A
#
# COMPACT_ATOMS: atom_id res chain seq x y z
N MET A 1 11.27 -5.16 -15.30
CA MET A 1 11.98 -4.67 -14.09
C MET A 1 10.93 -4.44 -13.03
N PRO A 2 11.14 -4.88 -11.78
CA PRO A 2 10.14 -4.71 -10.73
C PRO A 2 9.82 -3.22 -10.52
N ALA A 3 8.54 -2.94 -10.26
CA ALA A 3 8.07 -1.62 -9.89
C ALA A 3 7.61 -1.61 -8.44
N TYR A 4 7.71 -0.46 -7.79
CA TYR A 4 7.32 -0.31 -6.39
C TYR A 4 6.27 0.78 -6.24
N ILE A 5 5.26 0.49 -5.42
CA ILE A 5 4.31 1.48 -4.94
C ILE A 5 4.62 1.74 -3.47
N ALA A 6 4.88 3.01 -3.15
CA ALA A 6 5.03 3.49 -1.79
C ALA A 6 3.80 4.34 -1.44
N ALA A 7 2.97 3.87 -0.51
CA ALA A 7 1.81 4.60 -0.04
C ALA A 7 2.04 5.13 1.38
N ARG A 8 1.68 6.40 1.60
CA ARG A 8 1.62 7.03 2.92
C ARG A 8 0.17 7.42 3.18
N ILE A 9 -0.39 6.92 4.27
CA ILE A 9 -1.82 7.01 4.56
C ILE A 9 -1.99 7.63 5.94
N SER A 10 -2.81 8.67 6.03
CA SER A 10 -3.25 9.25 7.31
C SER A 10 -4.65 8.73 7.60
N ILE A 11 -4.75 7.79 8.54
CA ILE A 11 -6.00 7.11 8.85
C ILE A 11 -6.74 7.91 9.92
N ALA A 12 -7.82 8.59 9.50
CA ALA A 12 -8.66 9.37 10.40
C ALA A 12 -9.73 8.53 11.11
N ASP A 13 -10.25 7.50 10.43
CA ASP A 13 -11.22 6.53 10.97
C ASP A 13 -10.72 5.10 10.70
N ARG A 14 -10.46 4.36 11.79
CA ARG A 14 -9.93 3.00 11.73
C ARG A 14 -10.96 1.98 11.25
N ASN A 15 -12.24 2.19 11.55
CA ASN A 15 -13.29 1.27 11.16
C ASN A 15 -13.55 1.36 9.66
N ALA A 16 -13.68 2.58 9.13
CA ALA A 16 -13.83 2.80 7.69
C ALA A 16 -12.61 2.27 6.91
N TYR A 17 -11.40 2.42 7.45
CA TYR A 17 -10.19 1.90 6.81
C TYR A 17 -10.14 0.36 6.79
N ALA A 18 -10.63 -0.30 7.85
CA ALA A 18 -10.69 -1.77 7.89
C ALA A 18 -11.64 -2.35 6.83
N GLU A 19 -12.76 -1.68 6.54
CA GLU A 19 -13.67 -2.07 5.46
C GLU A 19 -12.98 -1.98 4.08
N TYR A 20 -12.21 -0.92 3.84
CA TYR A 20 -11.39 -0.79 2.62
C TYR A 20 -10.32 -1.90 2.52
N GLU A 21 -9.63 -2.21 3.62
CA GLU A 21 -8.57 -3.22 3.65
C GLU A 21 -9.08 -4.64 3.35
N ALA A 22 -10.36 -4.92 3.65
CA ALA A 22 -10.95 -6.25 3.43
C ALA A 22 -10.99 -6.68 1.96
N GLY A 23 -11.23 -5.75 1.01
CA GLY A 23 -11.23 -6.04 -0.43
C GLY A 23 -9.87 -5.91 -1.11
N PHE A 24 -8.91 -5.25 -0.43
CA PHE A 24 -7.63 -4.88 -1.01
C PHE A 24 -6.78 -6.10 -1.45
N MET A 25 -6.64 -7.10 -0.57
CA MET A 25 -5.65 -8.17 -0.77
C MET A 25 -5.97 -9.10 -1.95
N GLU A 26 -7.25 -9.33 -2.24
CA GLU A 26 -7.68 -10.18 -3.34
C GLU A 26 -7.25 -9.58 -4.69
N ILE A 27 -7.60 -8.32 -4.92
CA ILE A 27 -7.25 -7.59 -6.14
C ILE A 27 -5.74 -7.37 -6.22
N PHE A 28 -5.10 -7.01 -5.09
CA PHE A 28 -3.65 -6.81 -5.02
C PHE A 28 -2.85 -8.04 -5.46
N THR A 29 -3.22 -9.22 -4.97
CA THR A 29 -2.53 -10.46 -5.34
C THR A 29 -2.82 -10.90 -6.77
N ALA A 30 -4.03 -10.64 -7.30
CA ALA A 30 -4.39 -10.92 -8.69
C ALA A 30 -3.49 -10.18 -9.71
N HIS A 31 -3.00 -9.00 -9.35
CA HIS A 31 -2.06 -8.22 -10.16
C HIS A 31 -0.58 -8.50 -9.89
N GLY A 32 -0.26 -9.56 -9.14
CA GLY A 32 1.13 -9.93 -8.81
C GLY A 32 1.78 -9.02 -7.77
N GLY A 33 0.96 -8.29 -6.99
CA GLY A 33 1.43 -7.47 -5.90
C GLY A 33 2.02 -8.31 -4.77
N LYS A 34 3.15 -7.85 -4.22
CA LYS A 34 3.79 -8.41 -3.03
C LYS A 34 4.02 -7.30 -2.01
N LEU A 35 3.47 -7.46 -0.80
CA LEU A 35 3.75 -6.54 0.31
C LEU A 35 5.18 -6.78 0.82
N LEU A 36 5.98 -5.72 0.85
CA LEU A 36 7.34 -5.72 1.40
C LEU A 36 7.38 -5.13 2.81
N SER A 37 6.57 -4.11 3.06
CA SER A 37 6.45 -3.49 4.37
C SER A 37 5.07 -2.88 4.55
N VAL A 38 4.54 -3.02 5.76
CA VAL A 38 3.35 -2.34 6.26
C VAL A 38 3.66 -1.90 7.68
N ASP A 39 3.81 -0.59 7.91
CA ASP A 39 4.26 -0.05 9.19
C ASP A 39 3.46 1.20 9.58
N GLU A 40 3.06 1.25 10.84
CA GLU A 40 2.32 2.37 11.44
C GLU A 40 3.13 3.12 12.51
N ALA A 41 4.29 2.59 12.89
CA ALA A 41 5.18 3.19 13.88
C ALA A 41 6.65 3.05 13.45
N PRO A 42 7.02 3.61 12.27
CA PRO A 42 8.39 3.47 11.78
C PRO A 42 9.38 4.20 12.69
N THR A 43 10.59 3.65 12.79
CA THR A 43 11.70 4.36 13.43
C THR A 43 12.16 5.51 12.52
N VAL A 44 11.90 6.74 12.93
CA VAL A 44 12.30 7.94 12.18
C VAL A 44 13.77 8.24 12.44
N LEU A 45 14.61 8.07 11.41
CA LEU A 45 16.04 8.39 11.50
C LEU A 45 16.30 9.89 11.35
N GLU A 46 15.60 10.55 10.42
CA GLU A 46 15.73 11.98 10.12
C GLU A 46 14.37 12.57 9.69
N GLY A 47 14.13 13.84 10.01
CA GLY A 47 12.92 14.57 9.63
C GLY A 47 11.68 14.25 10.46
N GLU A 48 10.49 14.45 9.88
CA GLU A 48 9.19 14.18 10.50
C GLU A 48 8.42 13.13 9.70
N TRP A 49 7.67 12.27 10.41
CA TRP A 49 6.78 11.29 9.82
C TRP A 49 5.33 11.58 10.20
N THR A 50 4.57 12.17 9.28
CA THR A 50 3.25 12.77 9.55
C THR A 50 2.07 11.94 9.06
N CYS A 51 2.30 10.65 8.75
CA CYS A 51 1.24 9.72 8.32
C CYS A 51 1.11 8.56 9.30
N THR A 52 -0.08 7.95 9.32
CA THR A 52 -0.43 6.87 10.24
C THR A 52 0.09 5.52 9.78
N ARG A 53 0.14 5.27 8.48
CA ARG A 53 0.52 3.97 7.91
C ARG A 53 1.31 4.16 6.64
N THR A 54 2.34 3.33 6.46
CA THR A 54 3.20 3.28 5.29
C THR A 54 3.16 1.89 4.70
N ILE A 55 2.98 1.80 3.39
CA ILE A 55 3.00 0.53 2.65
C ILE A 55 4.07 0.63 1.58
N LEU A 56 4.91 -0.40 1.50
CA LEU A 56 5.78 -0.66 0.37
C LEU A 56 5.35 -1.96 -0.30
N ALA A 57 4.96 -1.87 -1.56
CA ALA A 57 4.56 -2.98 -2.39
C ALA A 57 5.47 -3.12 -3.61
N GLU A 58 5.77 -4.35 -3.99
CA GLU A 58 6.49 -4.72 -5.22
C GLU A 58 5.52 -5.33 -6.22
N PHE A 59 5.70 -4.99 -7.49
CA PHE A 59 5.03 -5.56 -8.65
C PHE A 59 6.06 -6.05 -9.67
N PRO A 60 5.71 -7.03 -10.52
CA PRO A 60 6.64 -7.56 -11.53
C PRO A 60 7.13 -6.48 -12.52
N ASP A 61 6.28 -5.49 -12.81
CA ASP A 61 6.59 -4.31 -13.62
C ASP A 61 5.61 -3.15 -13.36
N LYS A 62 5.87 -2.03 -14.04
CA LYS A 62 5.10 -0.79 -13.90
C LYS A 62 3.67 -0.93 -14.45
N GLU A 63 3.46 -1.75 -15.47
CA GLU A 63 2.15 -1.94 -16.06
C GLU A 63 1.24 -2.66 -15.06
N ALA A 64 1.70 -3.76 -14.47
CA ALA A 64 0.98 -4.48 -13.42
C ALA A 64 0.64 -3.58 -12.23
N ALA A 65 1.59 -2.76 -11.77
CA ALA A 65 1.38 -1.81 -10.68
C ALA A 65 0.27 -0.78 -10.99
N LEU A 66 0.25 -0.25 -12.22
CA LEU A 66 -0.76 0.72 -12.64
C LEU A 66 -2.11 0.06 -12.94
N SER A 67 -2.14 -1.16 -13.48
CA SER A 67 -3.38 -1.92 -13.66
C SER A 67 -4.05 -2.20 -12.33
N TRP A 68 -3.27 -2.57 -11.31
CA TRP A 68 -3.78 -2.69 -9.95
C TRP A 68 -4.29 -1.36 -9.38
N TYR A 69 -3.54 -0.27 -9.54
CA TYR A 69 -3.98 1.03 -9.01
C TYR A 69 -5.27 1.55 -9.66
N ASN A 70 -5.51 1.18 -10.92
CA ASN A 70 -6.69 1.60 -11.69
C ASN A 70 -7.81 0.54 -11.71
N SER A 71 -7.67 -0.58 -11.02
CA SER A 71 -8.75 -1.57 -10.94
C SER A 71 -9.90 -1.04 -10.08
N GLU A 72 -11.14 -1.29 -10.51
CA GLU A 72 -12.29 -1.05 -9.64
C GLU A 72 -12.25 -2.06 -8.48
N ALA A 73 -12.52 -1.57 -7.27
CA ALA A 73 -12.65 -2.38 -6.06
C ALA A 73 -14.05 -2.97 -5.93
#